data_AF-A0A2V4BRZ9-F1
#
_entry.id   AF-A0A2V4BRZ9-F1
#
_cell.length_a   1.000
_cell.length_b   1.000
_cell.length_c   1.000
_cell.angle_alpha   90.00
_cell.angle_beta   90.00
_cell.angle_gamma   90.00
#
_symmetry.space_group_name_H-M   'P 1'
#
loop_
_entity.id
_entity.type
_entity.pdbx_description
1 polymer ?
#
loop_
_entity_poly.entity_id
_entity_poly.type
_entity_poly.pdbx_seq_one_letter_code
_entity_poly.pdbx_strand_id
1 'polypeptide(L)'
;MREQISVDKAIKRGHLIVNVPVFIAIIGCPALALYLSEQNLIPGWGIGIAFLIGFVLAWLIWSFMITKWRVWAFENVRNVHELKKRAIQEKLIWNDGNIFEKTEIRNTDDKRKLKDLEKKFEQEDEYREDYSLPPKIEIHFSKAYIYFELGISVLIIGVGIYLFTIGEKKQYILGAIMAVIGIYSTIKQYRKAFNNKPQIIIDSKGIQTKNVEFRDWSNIELEEVVQEGYGKSSKSYLIYFYDEEEFEKIEIDSLNVTHRELENILRTYRIRHNKNYS
;
A
#
# COMPACT_ATOMS: atom_id res chain seq x y z
N MET A 1 33.45 -0.67 -3.43
CA MET A 1 32.05 -0.97 -3.76
C MET A 1 31.17 -0.13 -2.84
N ARG A 2 30.24 0.67 -3.38
CA ARG A 2 29.27 1.39 -2.52
C ARG A 2 28.37 0.35 -1.87
N GLU A 3 28.09 0.48 -0.59
CA GLU A 3 27.10 -0.36 0.09
C GLU A 3 25.76 -0.25 -0.66
N GLN A 4 25.21 -1.39 -1.06
CA GLN A 4 23.90 -1.43 -1.69
C GLN A 4 22.83 -1.08 -0.67
N ILE A 5 21.91 -0.21 -1.06
CA ILE A 5 20.87 0.30 -0.19
C ILE A 5 19.66 -0.62 -0.27
N SER A 6 19.02 -0.89 0.87
CA SER A 6 17.78 -1.66 0.89
C SER A 6 16.62 -0.92 0.22
N VAL A 7 15.69 -1.67 -0.35
CA VAL A 7 14.48 -1.11 -0.99
C VAL A 7 13.74 -0.18 -0.03
N ASP A 8 13.54 -0.59 1.23
CA ASP A 8 12.89 0.21 2.27
C ASP A 8 13.55 1.59 2.47
N LYS A 9 14.88 1.61 2.53
CA LYS A 9 15.62 2.86 2.73
C LYS A 9 15.53 3.76 1.51
N ALA A 10 15.50 3.19 0.31
CA ALA A 10 15.33 3.94 -0.92
C ALA A 10 13.92 4.56 -1.04
N ILE A 11 12.87 3.81 -0.71
CA ILE A 11 11.48 4.29 -0.71
C ILE A 11 11.26 5.38 0.34
N LYS A 12 11.68 5.16 1.59
CA LYS A 12 11.60 6.18 2.65
C LYS A 12 12.32 7.47 2.26
N ARG A 13 13.50 7.34 1.65
CA ARG A 13 14.23 8.50 1.12
C ARG A 13 13.42 9.19 0.04
N GLY A 14 12.80 8.45 -0.87
CA GLY A 14 11.93 8.99 -1.92
C GLY A 14 10.80 9.85 -1.38
N HIS A 15 10.04 9.32 -0.41
CA HIS A 15 9.01 10.11 0.27
C HIS A 15 9.58 11.38 0.90
N LEU A 16 10.73 11.31 1.55
CA LEU A 16 11.34 12.48 2.16
C LEU A 16 11.74 13.54 1.13
N ILE A 17 12.50 13.15 0.11
CA ILE A 17 13.06 14.12 -0.86
C ILE A 17 12.02 14.64 -1.85
N VAL A 18 10.96 13.87 -2.12
CA VAL A 18 9.89 14.29 -3.02
C VAL A 18 8.79 15.01 -2.25
N ASN A 19 8.23 14.42 -1.19
CA ASN A 19 7.03 14.95 -0.56
C ASN A 19 7.31 16.20 0.29
N VAL A 20 8.46 16.30 0.97
CA VAL A 20 8.74 17.47 1.84
C VAL A 20 8.77 18.77 1.01
N PRO A 21 9.53 18.89 -0.09
CA PRO A 21 9.49 20.08 -0.94
C PRO A 21 8.10 20.38 -1.52
N VAL A 22 7.35 19.33 -1.91
CA VAL A 22 5.98 19.46 -2.42
C VAL A 22 5.05 20.04 -1.36
N PHE A 23 5.11 19.54 -0.12
CA PHE A 23 4.31 20.06 0.99
C PHE A 23 4.66 21.52 1.31
N ILE A 24 5.95 21.88 1.27
CA ILE A 24 6.40 23.27 1.45
C ILE A 24 5.77 24.17 0.38
N ALA A 25 5.69 23.74 -0.88
CA ALA A 25 5.05 24.53 -1.93
C ALA A 25 3.52 24.63 -1.77
N ILE A 26 2.84 23.52 -1.47
CA ILE A 26 1.37 23.47 -1.32
C ILE A 26 0.90 24.28 -0.12
N ILE A 27 1.60 24.19 1.02
CA ILE A 27 1.18 24.83 2.28
C ILE A 27 1.85 26.20 2.43
N GLY A 28 3.14 26.30 2.10
CA GLY A 28 3.94 27.51 2.31
C GLY A 28 3.48 28.68 1.45
N CYS A 29 3.09 28.46 0.18
CA CYS A 29 2.61 29.54 -0.68
C CYS A 29 1.29 30.16 -0.14
N PRO A 30 0.24 29.38 0.18
CA PRO A 30 -0.96 29.92 0.81
C PRO A 30 -0.71 30.53 2.20
N ALA A 31 0.11 29.90 3.03
CA ALA A 31 0.41 30.42 4.37
C ALA A 31 1.12 31.78 4.30
N LEU A 32 2.08 31.94 3.37
CA LEU A 32 2.74 33.21 3.12
C LEU A 32 1.75 34.26 2.60
N ALA A 33 0.86 33.89 1.69
CA ALA A 33 -0.15 34.82 1.18
C ALA A 33 -1.17 35.24 2.25
N LEU A 34 -1.58 34.32 3.12
CA LEU A 34 -2.42 34.65 4.28
C LEU A 34 -1.71 35.68 5.17
N TYR A 35 -0.46 35.43 5.53
CA TYR A 35 0.34 36.36 6.32
C TYR A 35 0.46 37.74 5.66
N LEU A 36 0.79 37.78 4.36
CA LEU A 36 0.90 39.04 3.63
C LEU A 36 -0.44 39.78 3.51
N SER A 37 -1.56 39.05 3.42
CA SER A 37 -2.89 39.63 3.40
C SER A 37 -3.28 40.24 4.74
N GLU A 38 -2.92 39.61 5.86
CA GLU A 38 -3.13 40.17 7.21
C GLU A 38 -2.33 41.46 7.43
N GLN A 39 -1.15 41.56 6.82
CA GLN A 39 -0.33 42.78 6.81
C GLN A 39 -0.82 43.85 5.82
N ASN A 40 -1.96 43.63 5.14
CA ASN A 40 -2.50 44.50 4.09
C ASN A 40 -1.54 44.75 2.90
N LEU A 41 -0.56 43.88 2.68
CA LEU A 41 0.39 43.97 1.56
C LEU A 41 -0.17 43.42 0.26
N ILE A 42 -1.09 42.45 0.36
CA ILE A 42 -1.84 41.90 -0.77
C ILE A 42 -3.34 41.85 -0.45
N PRO A 43 -4.21 41.95 -1.46
CA PRO A 43 -5.65 41.79 -1.27
C PRO A 43 -6.01 40.32 -1.01
N GLY A 44 -7.14 40.06 -0.32
CA GLY A 44 -7.55 38.71 0.07
C GLY A 44 -7.75 37.72 -1.10
N TRP A 45 -8.06 38.17 -2.31
CA TRP A 45 -8.10 37.30 -3.49
C TRP A 45 -6.72 36.76 -3.90
N GLY A 46 -5.64 37.42 -3.47
CA GLY A 46 -4.27 36.98 -3.66
C GLY A 46 -3.97 35.63 -2.99
N ILE A 47 -4.72 35.26 -1.95
CA ILE A 47 -4.64 33.94 -1.32
C ILE A 47 -5.04 32.84 -2.31
N GLY A 48 -6.15 33.05 -3.05
CA GLY A 48 -6.61 32.09 -4.06
C GLY A 48 -5.59 31.89 -5.18
N ILE A 49 -4.91 32.96 -5.59
CA ILE A 49 -3.82 32.87 -6.58
C ILE A 49 -2.61 32.15 -6.01
N ALA A 50 -2.26 32.41 -4.75
CA ALA A 50 -1.15 31.72 -4.09
C ALA A 50 -1.39 30.21 -3.97
N PHE A 51 -2.64 29.77 -3.79
CA PHE A 51 -3.01 28.36 -3.89
C PHE A 51 -2.74 27.79 -5.29
N LEU A 52 -3.15 28.48 -6.35
CA LEU A 52 -2.90 28.05 -7.73
C LEU A 52 -1.39 27.98 -8.04
N ILE A 53 -0.64 29.00 -7.64
CA ILE A 53 0.83 29.05 -7.80
C ILE A 53 1.48 27.92 -7.01
N GLY A 54 1.08 27.73 -5.75
CA GLY A 54 1.59 26.66 -4.88
C GLY A 54 1.37 25.27 -5.49
N PHE A 55 0.19 25.03 -6.08
CA PHE A 55 -0.11 23.79 -6.78
C PHE A 55 0.78 23.58 -8.01
N VAL A 56 0.96 24.60 -8.87
CA VAL A 56 1.82 24.51 -10.07
C VAL A 56 3.28 24.28 -9.67
N LEU A 57 3.78 25.00 -8.66
CA LEU A 57 5.14 24.83 -8.15
C LEU A 57 5.34 23.43 -7.56
N ALA A 58 4.39 22.96 -6.76
CA ALA A 58 4.41 21.61 -6.20
C ALA A 58 4.48 20.54 -7.29
N TRP A 59 3.72 20.70 -8.37
CA TRP A 59 3.74 19.81 -9.52
C TRP A 59 5.11 19.77 -10.21
N LEU A 60 5.71 20.93 -10.46
CA LEU A 60 7.03 21.04 -11.09
C LEU A 60 8.15 20.45 -10.22
N ILE A 61 8.10 20.75 -8.91
CA ILE A 61 9.04 20.20 -7.93
C ILE A 61 8.94 18.68 -7.89
N TRP A 62 7.72 18.14 -7.80
CA TRP A 62 7.49 16.68 -7.82
C TRP A 62 8.08 16.06 -9.09
N SER A 63 7.75 16.63 -10.25
CA SER A 63 8.18 16.15 -11.57
C SER A 63 9.71 16.10 -11.76
N PHE A 64 10.43 17.07 -11.19
CA PHE A 64 11.89 17.08 -11.20
C PHE A 64 12.49 16.12 -10.16
N MET A 65 12.01 16.19 -8.92
CA MET A 65 12.58 15.44 -7.79
C MET A 65 12.36 13.94 -7.94
N ILE A 66 11.24 13.51 -8.52
CA ILE A 66 10.97 12.09 -8.73
C ILE A 66 11.94 11.46 -9.72
N THR A 67 12.33 12.19 -10.77
CA THR A 67 13.34 11.73 -11.73
C THR A 67 14.70 11.56 -11.07
N LYS A 68 15.12 12.54 -10.25
CA LYS A 68 16.39 12.48 -9.51
C LYS A 68 16.40 11.34 -8.49
N TRP A 69 15.29 11.14 -7.80
CA TRP A 69 15.11 10.00 -6.92
C TRP A 69 15.20 8.68 -7.70
N ARG A 70 14.50 8.54 -8.83
CA ARG A 70 14.46 7.31 -9.65
C ARG A 70 15.86 6.90 -10.11
N VAL A 71 16.62 7.84 -10.69
CA VAL A 71 18.02 7.62 -11.10
C VAL A 71 18.86 7.18 -9.90
N TRP A 72 18.80 7.90 -8.79
CA TRP A 72 19.56 7.57 -7.59
C TRP A 72 19.17 6.20 -7.02
N ALA A 73 17.88 5.87 -6.97
CA ALA A 73 17.39 4.63 -6.39
C ALA A 73 17.82 3.43 -7.24
N PHE A 74 17.66 3.50 -8.56
CA PHE A 74 18.11 2.44 -9.46
C PHE A 74 19.63 2.29 -9.51
N GLU A 75 20.41 3.36 -9.31
CA GLU A 75 21.86 3.26 -9.17
C GLU A 75 22.28 2.47 -7.91
N ASN A 76 21.59 2.68 -6.78
CA ASN A 76 22.04 2.22 -5.46
C ASN A 76 21.31 0.98 -4.90
N VAL A 77 20.19 0.58 -5.49
CA VAL A 77 19.44 -0.62 -5.08
C VAL A 77 19.76 -1.79 -6.03
N ARG A 78 19.87 -2.99 -5.46
CA ARG A 78 20.10 -4.24 -6.19
C ARG A 78 18.81 -4.76 -6.83
N ASN A 79 17.77 -4.90 -6.01
CA ASN A 79 16.46 -5.44 -6.38
C ASN A 79 15.59 -4.35 -7.00
N VAL A 80 15.81 -4.08 -8.30
CA VAL A 80 15.15 -2.98 -9.00
C VAL A 80 13.69 -3.28 -9.34
N HIS A 81 13.32 -4.57 -9.49
CA HIS A 81 11.93 -4.97 -9.73
C HIS A 81 11.08 -4.71 -8.49
N GLU A 82 11.52 -5.21 -7.32
CA GLU A 82 10.89 -4.95 -6.04
C GLU A 82 10.79 -3.45 -5.75
N LEU A 83 11.85 -2.69 -5.99
CA LEU A 83 11.85 -1.25 -5.79
C LEU A 83 10.78 -0.55 -6.65
N LYS A 84 10.69 -0.89 -7.93
CA LYS A 84 9.70 -0.30 -8.85
C LYS A 84 8.28 -0.66 -8.44
N LYS A 85 8.02 -1.95 -8.18
CA LYS A 85 6.72 -2.45 -7.69
C LYS A 85 6.28 -1.72 -6.44
N ARG A 86 7.18 -1.58 -5.46
CA ARG A 86 6.89 -0.90 -4.19
C ARG A 86 6.71 0.61 -4.34
N ALA A 87 7.50 1.26 -5.19
CA ALA A 87 7.34 2.70 -5.43
C ALA A 87 5.98 3.04 -6.05
N ILE A 88 5.44 2.15 -6.88
CA ILE A 88 4.09 2.23 -7.42
C ILE A 88 3.04 2.03 -6.31
N GLN A 89 3.16 0.95 -5.53
CA GLN A 89 2.22 0.62 -4.46
C GLN A 89 2.15 1.73 -3.38
N GLU A 90 3.31 2.29 -3.01
CA GLU A 90 3.41 3.40 -2.05
C GLU A 90 3.10 4.77 -2.68
N LYS A 91 2.64 4.80 -3.95
CA LYS A 91 2.22 6.00 -4.70
C LYS A 91 3.31 7.07 -4.80
N LEU A 92 4.55 6.64 -4.78
CA LEU A 92 5.70 7.52 -4.98
C LEU A 92 5.89 7.81 -6.48
N ILE A 93 5.68 6.80 -7.34
CA ILE A 93 5.68 6.93 -8.80
C ILE A 93 4.36 6.42 -9.39
N TRP A 94 4.06 6.86 -10.62
CA TRP A 94 2.94 6.34 -11.40
C TRP A 94 3.31 5.05 -12.13
N ASN A 95 2.30 4.25 -12.47
CA ASN A 95 2.45 3.10 -13.36
C ASN A 95 2.97 3.55 -14.72
N ASP A 96 3.71 2.66 -15.37
CA ASP A 96 4.24 2.90 -16.72
C ASP A 96 3.10 3.24 -17.70
N GLY A 97 3.33 4.25 -18.53
CA GLY A 97 2.39 4.68 -19.57
C GLY A 97 1.29 5.64 -19.07
N ASN A 98 1.19 5.86 -17.76
CA ASN A 98 0.29 6.87 -17.19
C ASN A 98 0.66 8.28 -17.68
N ILE A 99 -0.34 9.12 -17.94
CA ILE A 99 -0.15 10.51 -18.40
C ILE A 99 0.74 11.28 -17.42
N PHE A 100 0.58 11.05 -16.11
CA PHE A 100 1.38 11.74 -15.10
C PHE A 100 2.84 11.29 -15.07
N GLU A 101 3.15 10.06 -15.46
CA GLU A 101 4.54 9.61 -15.66
C GLU A 101 5.21 10.43 -16.77
N LYS A 102 4.48 10.76 -17.84
CA LYS A 102 4.97 11.57 -18.96
C LYS A 102 5.24 13.02 -18.58
N THR A 103 4.68 13.49 -17.46
CA THR A 103 4.92 14.85 -16.95
C THR A 103 6.22 14.96 -16.15
N GLU A 104 6.96 13.86 -15.95
CA GLU A 104 8.28 13.87 -15.32
C GLU A 104 9.31 14.62 -16.17
N ILE A 105 10.01 15.58 -15.56
CA ILE A 105 11.05 16.37 -16.22
C ILE A 105 12.34 15.56 -16.21
N ARG A 106 12.69 14.99 -17.37
CA ARG A 106 13.89 14.18 -17.59
C ARG A 106 14.85 14.90 -18.53
N ASN A 107 16.04 15.27 -18.04
CA ASN A 107 17.09 15.82 -18.91
C ASN A 107 17.79 14.71 -19.70
N THR A 108 18.66 15.08 -20.64
CA THR A 108 19.34 14.12 -21.54
C THR A 108 20.21 13.13 -20.76
N ASP A 109 20.87 13.59 -19.70
CA ASP A 109 21.72 12.75 -18.84
C ASP A 109 20.89 11.75 -18.02
N ASP A 110 19.76 12.18 -17.47
CA ASP A 110 18.83 11.32 -16.73
C ASP A 110 18.28 10.22 -17.64
N LYS A 111 17.90 10.56 -18.88
CA LYS A 111 17.45 9.57 -19.88
C LYS A 111 18.54 8.56 -20.20
N ARG A 112 19.77 9.01 -20.40
CA ARG A 112 20.92 8.13 -20.65
C ARG A 112 21.16 7.18 -19.47
N LYS A 113 21.18 7.72 -18.24
CA LYS A 113 21.37 6.92 -17.03
C LYS A 113 20.26 5.90 -16.83
N LEU A 114 19.00 6.29 -17.01
CA LEU A 114 17.87 5.37 -16.87
C LEU A 114 17.98 4.23 -17.88
N LYS A 115 18.35 4.53 -19.14
CA LYS A 115 18.60 3.51 -20.17
C LYS A 115 19.74 2.55 -19.80
N ASP A 116 20.82 3.07 -19.21
CA ASP A 116 21.92 2.23 -18.75
C ASP A 116 21.49 1.35 -17.56
N LEU A 117 20.60 1.85 -16.70
CA LEU A 117 20.06 1.15 -15.54
C LEU A 117 18.96 0.13 -15.90
N GLU A 118 18.34 0.23 -17.08
CA GLU A 118 17.41 -0.79 -17.59
C GLU A 118 18.06 -2.18 -17.64
N LYS A 119 19.37 -2.25 -17.88
CA LYS A 119 20.14 -3.52 -17.84
C LYS A 119 20.06 -4.23 -16.48
N LYS A 120 19.78 -3.51 -15.39
CA LYS A 120 19.58 -4.14 -14.07
C LYS A 120 18.26 -4.91 -13.99
N PHE A 121 17.27 -4.57 -14.82
CA PHE A 121 16.01 -5.31 -14.92
C PHE A 121 16.18 -6.64 -15.69
N GLU A 122 17.31 -6.85 -16.36
CA GLU A 122 17.65 -8.16 -16.96
C GLU A 122 18.11 -9.17 -15.90
N GLN A 123 18.43 -8.71 -14.69
CA GLN A 123 18.90 -9.56 -13.60
C GLN A 123 17.77 -9.78 -12.60
N GLU A 124 17.58 -11.03 -12.18
CA GLU A 124 16.60 -11.37 -11.15
C GLU A 124 16.95 -10.73 -9.80
N ASP A 125 15.92 -10.43 -9.02
CA ASP A 125 16.07 -9.89 -7.67
C ASP A 125 16.65 -10.96 -6.74
N GLU A 126 17.60 -10.56 -5.89
CA GLU A 126 18.25 -11.47 -4.94
C GLU A 126 17.58 -11.36 -3.57
N TYR A 127 17.03 -12.48 -3.09
CA TYR A 127 16.40 -12.56 -1.78
C TYR A 127 17.24 -13.39 -0.81
N ARG A 128 17.18 -13.00 0.46
CA ARG A 128 17.80 -13.74 1.56
C ARG A 128 16.72 -14.34 2.43
N GLU A 129 16.99 -15.55 2.90
CA GLU A 129 16.11 -16.22 3.85
C GLU A 129 16.01 -15.41 5.15
N ASP A 130 14.79 -15.16 5.61
CA ASP A 130 14.53 -14.58 6.91
C ASP A 130 14.57 -15.68 8.00
N TYR A 131 15.71 -15.78 8.70
CA TYR A 131 15.89 -16.73 9.79
C TYR A 131 15.06 -16.43 11.04
N SER A 132 14.41 -15.26 11.12
CA SER A 132 13.52 -14.95 12.25
C SER A 132 12.17 -15.67 12.14
N LEU A 133 11.79 -16.14 10.94
CA LEU A 133 10.54 -16.83 10.72
C LEU A 133 10.61 -18.30 11.19
N PRO A 134 9.60 -18.81 11.92
CA PRO A 134 9.57 -20.20 12.36
C PRO A 134 9.48 -21.19 11.20
N PRO A 135 9.58 -22.52 11.42
CA PRO A 135 9.44 -23.52 10.36
C PRO A 135 8.05 -23.60 9.71
N LYS A 136 7.01 -23.13 10.42
CA LYS A 136 5.62 -23.08 9.98
C LYS A 136 4.97 -21.82 10.52
N ILE A 137 4.22 -21.10 9.68
CA ILE A 137 3.42 -19.94 10.07
C ILE A 137 1.95 -20.24 9.86
N GLU A 138 1.15 -19.83 10.85
CA GLU A 138 -0.32 -19.86 10.81
C GLU A 138 -0.84 -18.42 10.91
N ILE A 139 -1.57 -17.99 9.89
CA ILE A 139 -2.11 -16.64 9.76
C ILE A 139 -3.60 -16.69 10.09
N HIS A 140 -4.03 -15.85 11.03
CA HIS A 140 -5.39 -15.82 11.55
C HIS A 140 -6.04 -14.46 11.30
N PHE A 141 -7.32 -14.32 11.63
CA PHE A 141 -7.93 -12.99 11.66
C PHE A 141 -7.26 -12.09 12.71
N SER A 142 -7.05 -10.82 12.37
CA SER A 142 -6.51 -9.83 13.29
C SER A 142 -7.56 -9.46 14.34
N LYS A 143 -7.29 -9.80 15.61
CA LYS A 143 -8.14 -9.40 16.74
C LYS A 143 -8.26 -7.89 16.86
N ALA A 144 -7.16 -7.16 16.65
CA ALA A 144 -7.14 -5.71 16.70
C ALA A 144 -8.07 -5.09 15.63
N TYR A 145 -7.99 -5.58 14.39
CA TYR A 145 -8.87 -5.14 13.31
C TYR A 145 -10.35 -5.44 13.62
N ILE A 146 -10.64 -6.63 14.13
CA ILE A 146 -12.00 -7.03 14.52
C ILE A 146 -12.56 -6.11 15.61
N TYR A 147 -11.79 -5.83 16.67
CA TYR A 147 -12.25 -4.95 17.75
C TYR A 147 -12.46 -3.51 17.28
N PHE A 148 -11.60 -3.01 16.38
CA PHE A 148 -11.76 -1.70 15.77
C PHE A 148 -13.07 -1.59 14.98
N GLU A 149 -13.35 -2.57 14.13
CA GLU A 149 -14.58 -2.64 13.33
C GLU A 149 -15.84 -2.82 14.18
N LEU A 150 -15.75 -3.57 15.29
CA LEU A 150 -16.83 -3.66 16.28
C LEU A 150 -17.08 -2.31 16.94
N GLY A 151 -16.02 -1.56 17.29
CA GLY A 151 -16.14 -0.20 17.82
C GLY A 151 -16.87 0.75 16.87
N ILE A 152 -16.52 0.72 15.57
CA ILE A 152 -17.22 1.48 14.52
C ILE A 152 -18.69 1.05 14.44
N SER A 153 -18.95 -0.26 14.44
CA SER A 153 -20.32 -0.79 14.32
C SER A 153 -21.20 -0.34 15.49
N VAL A 154 -20.68 -0.35 16.73
CA VAL A 154 -21.39 0.17 17.92
C VAL A 154 -21.64 1.67 17.81
N LEU A 155 -20.68 2.44 17.30
CA LEU A 155 -20.86 3.87 17.05
C LEU A 155 -21.98 4.13 16.04
N ILE A 156 -22.00 3.39 14.93
CA ILE A 156 -23.05 3.49 13.90
C ILE A 156 -24.43 3.16 14.48
N ILE A 157 -24.53 2.12 15.32
CA ILE A 157 -25.78 1.77 16.02
C ILE A 157 -26.20 2.91 16.95
N GLY A 158 -25.28 3.45 17.76
CA GLY A 158 -25.57 4.54 18.68
C GLY A 158 -26.07 5.80 17.98
N VAL A 159 -25.39 6.20 16.89
CA VAL A 159 -25.83 7.32 16.04
C VAL A 159 -27.18 7.01 15.38
N GLY A 160 -27.38 5.80 14.87
CA GLY A 160 -28.64 5.37 14.28
C GLY A 160 -29.82 5.47 15.25
N ILE A 161 -29.64 4.99 16.49
CA ILE A 161 -30.65 5.07 17.54
C ILE A 161 -30.93 6.53 17.91
N TYR A 162 -29.90 7.36 18.08
CA TYR A 162 -30.07 8.79 18.38
C TYR A 162 -30.89 9.51 17.31
N LEU A 163 -30.57 9.30 16.03
CA LEU A 163 -31.31 9.88 14.90
C LEU A 163 -32.74 9.33 14.80
N PHE A 164 -32.98 8.12 15.29
CA PHE A 164 -34.30 7.50 15.32
C PHE A 164 -35.19 8.08 16.44
N THR A 165 -34.64 8.36 17.62
CA THR A 165 -35.42 8.72 18.82
C THR A 165 -35.49 10.22 19.13
N ILE A 166 -34.40 10.97 18.88
CA ILE A 166 -34.24 12.37 19.32
C ILE A 166 -34.14 13.34 18.13
N GLY A 167 -33.95 12.84 16.90
CA GLY A 167 -33.79 13.67 15.71
C GLY A 167 -35.02 14.54 15.41
N GLU A 168 -34.83 15.87 15.41
CA GLU A 168 -35.91 16.86 15.22
C GLU A 168 -36.52 16.87 13.79
N LYS A 169 -35.82 16.32 12.80
CA LYS A 169 -36.29 16.17 11.42
C LYS A 169 -36.60 14.70 11.15
N LYS A 170 -37.43 14.40 10.14
CA LYS A 170 -37.87 13.04 9.68
C LYS A 170 -36.72 12.08 9.27
N GLN A 171 -35.64 12.01 10.06
CA GLN A 171 -34.44 11.22 9.88
C GLN A 171 -34.58 9.84 10.53
N TYR A 172 -35.75 9.48 11.05
CA TYR A 172 -36.03 8.15 11.60
C TYR A 172 -35.76 7.03 10.58
N ILE A 173 -36.02 7.26 9.29
CA ILE A 173 -35.68 6.30 8.23
C ILE A 173 -34.16 6.10 8.15
N LEU A 174 -33.40 7.21 8.15
CA LEU A 174 -31.94 7.15 8.12
C LEU A 174 -31.36 6.49 9.37
N GLY A 175 -31.90 6.82 10.55
CA GLY A 175 -31.52 6.20 11.82
C GLY A 175 -31.77 4.70 11.84
N ALA A 176 -32.94 4.26 11.35
CA ALA A 176 -33.27 2.84 11.21
C ALA A 176 -32.32 2.11 10.25
N ILE A 177 -32.02 2.70 9.08
CA ILE A 177 -31.06 2.14 8.12
C ILE A 177 -29.67 2.00 8.75
N MET A 178 -29.18 3.04 9.43
CA MET A 178 -27.89 3.00 10.11
C MET A 178 -27.84 1.93 11.19
N ALA A 179 -28.89 1.81 12.02
CA ALA A 179 -28.97 0.78 13.06
C ALA A 179 -28.91 -0.63 12.45
N VAL A 180 -29.67 -0.89 11.37
CA VAL A 180 -29.65 -2.18 10.67
C VAL A 180 -28.26 -2.49 10.10
N ILE A 181 -27.61 -1.51 9.45
CA ILE A 181 -26.25 -1.67 8.93
C ILE A 181 -25.25 -1.99 10.05
N GLY A 182 -25.33 -1.25 11.16
CA GLY A 182 -24.45 -1.48 12.30
C GLY A 182 -24.64 -2.85 12.95
N ILE A 183 -25.89 -3.32 13.07
CA ILE A 183 -26.22 -4.66 13.59
C ILE A 183 -25.65 -5.74 12.64
N TYR A 184 -25.89 -5.62 11.33
CA TYR A 184 -25.37 -6.55 10.34
C TYR A 184 -23.84 -6.65 10.40
N SER A 185 -23.15 -5.50 10.43
CA SER A 185 -21.69 -5.44 10.55
C SER A 185 -21.20 -6.09 11.85
N THR A 186 -21.88 -5.85 12.97
CA THR A 186 -21.56 -6.48 14.26
C THR A 186 -21.63 -8.00 14.19
N ILE A 187 -22.72 -8.56 13.62
CA ILE A 187 -22.88 -10.01 13.44
C ILE A 187 -21.75 -10.59 12.58
N LYS A 188 -21.40 -9.90 11.48
CA LYS A 188 -20.31 -10.31 10.59
C LYS A 188 -18.96 -10.35 11.32
N GLN A 189 -18.63 -9.33 12.10
CA GLN A 189 -17.35 -9.28 12.82
C GLN A 189 -17.31 -10.27 14.00
N TYR A 190 -18.44 -10.49 14.67
CA TYR A 190 -18.56 -11.52 15.69
C TYR A 190 -18.25 -12.91 15.13
N ARG A 191 -18.79 -13.26 13.94
CA ARG A 191 -18.45 -14.54 13.27
C ARG A 191 -16.94 -14.69 13.01
N LYS A 192 -16.25 -13.60 12.64
CA LYS A 192 -14.78 -13.61 12.46
C LYS A 192 -14.04 -13.74 13.79
N ALA A 193 -14.51 -13.07 14.85
CA ALA A 193 -13.89 -13.07 16.18
C ALA A 193 -13.84 -14.47 16.81
N PHE A 194 -14.89 -15.28 16.59
CA PHE A 194 -14.96 -16.64 17.09
C PHE A 194 -14.29 -17.66 16.17
N ASN A 195 -13.88 -17.26 14.96
CA ASN A 195 -13.16 -18.12 14.06
C ASN A 195 -11.66 -18.12 14.38
N ASN A 196 -11.25 -19.03 15.26
CA ASN A 196 -9.84 -19.23 15.60
C ASN A 196 -9.08 -20.12 14.59
N LYS A 197 -9.74 -20.61 13.53
CA LYS A 197 -9.07 -21.45 12.54
C LYS A 197 -8.08 -20.61 11.71
N PRO A 198 -6.89 -21.15 11.40
CA PRO A 198 -5.97 -20.48 10.50
C PRO A 198 -6.62 -20.25 9.13
N GLN A 199 -6.39 -19.07 8.56
CA GLN A 199 -6.87 -18.67 7.25
C GLN A 199 -5.85 -18.97 6.15
N ILE A 200 -4.56 -18.92 6.50
CA ILE A 200 -3.43 -19.28 5.63
C ILE A 200 -2.40 -19.98 6.50
N ILE A 201 -1.87 -21.10 6.01
CA ILE A 201 -0.75 -21.83 6.63
C ILE A 201 0.34 -21.94 5.58
N ILE A 202 1.57 -21.60 5.96
CA ILE A 202 2.73 -21.63 5.06
C ILE A 202 3.88 -22.31 5.77
N ASP A 203 4.53 -23.26 5.10
CA ASP A 203 5.75 -23.90 5.56
C ASP A 203 6.70 -24.19 4.38
N SER A 204 7.81 -24.89 4.62
CA SER A 204 8.78 -25.23 3.57
C SER A 204 8.29 -26.28 2.57
N LYS A 205 7.14 -26.90 2.81
CA LYS A 205 6.52 -27.88 1.91
C LYS A 205 5.49 -27.23 1.00
N GLY A 206 4.72 -26.26 1.51
CA GLY A 206 3.68 -25.64 0.69
C GLY A 206 2.84 -24.56 1.35
N ILE A 207 1.68 -24.30 0.74
CA ILE A 207 0.67 -23.34 1.18
C ILE A 207 -0.67 -24.07 1.35
N GLN A 208 -1.40 -23.72 2.40
CA GLN A 208 -2.81 -24.08 2.59
C GLN A 208 -3.61 -22.81 2.90
N THR A 209 -4.79 -22.65 2.31
CA THR A 209 -5.71 -21.56 2.64
C THR A 209 -7.00 -22.09 3.24
N LYS A 210 -7.90 -21.20 3.64
CA LYS A 210 -9.24 -21.57 4.10
C LYS A 210 -10.10 -22.20 2.99
N ASN A 211 -9.81 -21.92 1.71
CA ASN A 211 -10.62 -22.36 0.57
C ASN A 211 -9.95 -23.53 -0.17
N VAL A 212 -8.62 -23.61 -0.13
CA VAL A 212 -7.82 -24.60 -0.84
C VAL A 212 -7.06 -25.46 0.16
N GLU A 213 -7.13 -26.77 -0.02
CA GLU A 213 -6.35 -27.73 0.75
C GLU A 213 -4.84 -27.52 0.55
N PHE A 214 -4.03 -28.22 1.33
CA PHE A 214 -2.58 -28.08 1.26
C PHE A 214 -2.04 -28.40 -0.14
N ARG A 215 -1.30 -27.46 -0.73
CA ARG A 215 -0.62 -27.61 -2.02
C ARG A 215 0.89 -27.47 -1.84
N ASP A 216 1.64 -28.38 -2.44
CA ASP A 216 3.11 -28.36 -2.42
C ASP A 216 3.63 -27.20 -3.29
N TRP A 217 4.75 -26.61 -2.89
CA TRP A 217 5.40 -25.54 -3.67
C TRP A 217 5.71 -25.94 -5.11
N SER A 218 5.97 -27.21 -5.38
CA SER A 218 6.18 -27.73 -6.74
C SER A 218 4.97 -27.57 -7.65
N ASN A 219 3.76 -27.54 -7.09
CA ASN A 219 2.52 -27.33 -7.83
C ASN A 219 2.05 -25.87 -7.80
N ILE A 220 2.75 -24.97 -7.11
CA ILE A 220 2.35 -23.56 -6.93
C ILE A 220 3.18 -22.68 -7.86
N GLU A 221 2.50 -21.84 -8.63
CA GLU A 221 3.11 -20.88 -9.54
C GLU A 221 2.53 -19.48 -9.36
N LEU A 222 3.35 -18.48 -9.73
CA LEU A 222 2.97 -17.06 -9.75
C LEU A 222 2.37 -16.57 -8.41
N GLU A 223 2.95 -17.00 -7.29
CA GLU A 223 2.53 -16.54 -5.98
C GLU A 223 2.86 -15.06 -5.79
N GLU A 224 1.83 -14.25 -5.59
CA GLU A 224 2.00 -12.81 -5.43
C GLU A 224 1.01 -12.24 -4.42
N VAL A 225 1.49 -11.27 -3.64
CA VAL A 225 0.59 -10.40 -2.89
C VAL A 225 0.35 -9.15 -3.73
N VAL A 226 -0.92 -8.91 -4.10
CA VAL A 226 -1.35 -7.79 -4.94
C VAL A 226 -2.25 -6.83 -4.17
N GLN A 227 -2.29 -5.57 -4.58
CA GLN A 227 -3.26 -4.59 -4.11
C GLN A 227 -4.18 -4.18 -5.26
N GLU A 228 -5.49 -4.30 -5.05
CA GLU A 228 -6.50 -3.92 -6.03
C GLU A 228 -7.33 -2.75 -5.52
N GLY A 229 -7.65 -1.80 -6.41
CA GLY A 229 -8.45 -0.62 -6.10
C GLY A 229 -7.63 0.66 -5.91
N TYR A 230 -8.31 1.79 -5.69
CA TYR A 230 -7.71 3.11 -5.62
C TYR A 230 -7.96 3.79 -4.27
N GLY A 231 -6.92 4.46 -3.73
CA GLY A 231 -7.10 5.31 -2.56
C GLY A 231 -7.33 4.53 -1.26
N LYS A 232 -8.35 4.92 -0.49
CA LYS A 232 -8.69 4.31 0.81
C LYS A 232 -9.49 3.01 0.69
N SER A 233 -9.94 2.65 -0.51
CA SER A 233 -10.66 1.40 -0.78
C SER A 233 -9.78 0.32 -1.41
N SER A 234 -8.46 0.54 -1.49
CA SER A 234 -7.53 -0.49 -1.95
C SER A 234 -7.56 -1.67 -0.99
N LYS A 235 -7.66 -2.87 -1.54
CA LYS A 235 -7.63 -4.12 -0.79
C LYS A 235 -6.43 -4.97 -1.17
N SER A 236 -5.85 -5.65 -0.19
CA SER A 236 -4.73 -6.55 -0.42
C SER A 236 -5.21 -8.00 -0.57
N TYR A 237 -4.65 -8.71 -1.54
CA TYR A 237 -4.95 -10.11 -1.83
C TYR A 237 -3.66 -10.92 -1.96
N LEU A 238 -3.67 -12.16 -1.48
CA LEU A 238 -2.75 -13.19 -1.95
C LEU A 238 -3.40 -13.90 -3.13
N ILE A 239 -2.66 -14.01 -4.23
CA ILE A 239 -3.03 -14.76 -5.43
C ILE A 239 -1.93 -15.77 -5.74
N TYR A 240 -2.34 -16.94 -6.23
CA TYR A 240 -1.42 -17.94 -6.78
C TYR A 240 -2.18 -18.93 -7.65
N PHE A 241 -1.48 -19.52 -8.61
CA PHE A 241 -1.97 -20.66 -9.38
C PHE A 241 -1.50 -21.95 -8.72
N TYR A 242 -2.33 -23.00 -8.83
CA TYR A 242 -1.97 -24.33 -8.39
C TYR A 242 -2.51 -25.40 -9.33
N ASP A 243 -1.83 -26.55 -9.39
CA ASP A 243 -2.19 -27.66 -10.28
C ASP A 243 -2.42 -27.20 -11.75
N GLU A 244 -1.48 -26.37 -12.25
CA GLU A 244 -1.41 -25.77 -13.61
C GLU A 244 -2.52 -24.79 -14.00
N GLU A 245 -3.80 -25.06 -13.69
CA GLU A 245 -4.93 -24.25 -14.16
C GLU A 245 -5.83 -23.68 -13.05
N GLU A 246 -5.70 -24.15 -11.81
CA GLU A 246 -6.54 -23.65 -10.72
C GLU A 246 -5.95 -22.37 -10.11
N PHE A 247 -6.84 -21.50 -9.61
CA PHE A 247 -6.49 -20.17 -9.12
C PHE A 247 -7.11 -19.90 -7.76
N GLU A 248 -6.31 -19.46 -6.80
CA GLU A 248 -6.79 -19.01 -5.50
C GLU A 248 -6.58 -17.51 -5.33
N LYS A 249 -7.58 -16.85 -4.71
CA LYS A 249 -7.51 -15.44 -4.33
C LYS A 249 -8.12 -15.22 -2.96
N ILE A 250 -7.29 -14.80 -2.01
CA ILE A 250 -7.70 -14.55 -0.61
C ILE A 250 -7.40 -13.12 -0.17
N GLU A 251 -8.42 -12.42 0.34
CA GLU A 251 -8.28 -11.07 0.93
C GLU A 251 -7.55 -11.15 2.27
N ILE A 252 -6.49 -10.35 2.43
CA ILE A 252 -5.61 -10.42 3.61
C ILE A 252 -5.76 -9.26 4.59
N ASP A 253 -6.49 -8.19 4.25
CA ASP A 253 -6.56 -6.96 5.08
C ASP A 253 -7.16 -7.20 6.48
N SER A 254 -8.01 -8.22 6.63
CA SER A 254 -8.57 -8.59 7.94
C SER A 254 -7.74 -9.62 8.72
N LEU A 255 -6.59 -10.03 8.18
CA LEU A 255 -5.69 -11.00 8.80
C LEU A 255 -4.64 -10.32 9.68
N ASN A 256 -3.97 -11.11 10.53
CA ASN A 256 -2.90 -10.64 11.42
C ASN A 256 -1.53 -10.54 10.72
N VAL A 257 -1.52 -10.25 9.43
CA VAL A 257 -0.33 -10.10 8.60
C VAL A 257 -0.53 -8.92 7.67
N THR A 258 0.52 -8.12 7.48
CA THR A 258 0.51 -7.05 6.48
C THR A 258 0.87 -7.61 5.10
N HIS A 259 0.50 -6.88 4.04
CA HIS A 259 0.90 -7.18 2.66
C HIS A 259 2.40 -7.48 2.53
N ARG A 260 3.23 -6.64 3.14
CA ARG A 260 4.70 -6.73 3.10
C ARG A 260 5.22 -7.94 3.88
N GLU A 261 4.66 -8.18 5.06
CA GLU A 261 5.06 -9.34 5.87
C GLU A 261 4.73 -10.64 5.15
N LEU A 262 3.55 -10.72 4.51
CA LEU A 262 3.15 -11.90 3.76
C LEU A 262 4.06 -12.15 2.56
N GLU A 263 4.44 -11.10 1.83
CA GLU A 263 5.37 -11.23 0.70
C GLU A 263 6.75 -11.75 1.17
N ASN A 264 7.27 -11.25 2.30
CA ASN A 264 8.51 -11.76 2.90
C ASN A 264 8.39 -13.22 3.37
N ILE A 265 7.24 -13.59 3.94
CA ILE A 265 6.94 -14.95 4.38
C ILE A 265 6.97 -15.91 3.17
N LEU A 266 6.22 -15.59 2.10
CA LEU A 266 6.15 -16.41 0.89
C LEU A 266 7.54 -16.61 0.27
N ARG A 267 8.30 -15.52 0.09
CA ARG A 267 9.67 -15.58 -0.44
C ARG A 267 10.58 -16.44 0.42
N THR A 268 10.52 -16.28 1.75
CA THR A 268 11.35 -17.05 2.67
C THR A 268 11.06 -18.55 2.59
N TYR A 269 9.80 -18.95 2.54
CA TYR A 269 9.43 -20.36 2.44
C TYR A 269 9.71 -20.96 1.06
N ARG A 270 9.58 -20.19 -0.02
CA ARG A 270 10.02 -20.59 -1.35
C ARG A 270 11.53 -20.86 -1.40
N ILE A 271 12.34 -19.99 -0.80
CA ILE A 271 13.80 -20.21 -0.67
C ILE A 271 14.09 -21.49 0.11
N ARG A 272 13.40 -21.70 1.24
CA ARG A 272 13.57 -22.92 2.07
C ARG A 272 13.19 -24.18 1.31
N HIS A 273 12.11 -24.14 0.53
CA HIS A 273 11.72 -25.25 -0.34
C HIS A 273 12.82 -25.55 -1.35
N ASN A 274 13.27 -24.55 -2.11
CA ASN A 274 14.30 -24.73 -3.13
C ASN A 274 15.62 -25.29 -2.55
N LYS A 275 15.99 -24.90 -1.32
CA LYS A 275 17.17 -25.47 -0.63
C LYS A 275 17.02 -26.93 -0.22
N ASN A 276 15.81 -27.38 0.10
CA ASN A 276 15.57 -28.76 0.52
C ASN A 276 15.50 -29.74 -0.66
N TYR A 277 15.29 -29.23 -1.88
CA TYR A 277 15.15 -30.01 -3.12
C TYR A 277 16.22 -29.70 -4.17
N SER A 278 17.27 -28.96 -3.79
CA SER A 278 18.49 -28.71 -4.57
C SER A 278 19.65 -29.58 -4.11
#